data_AF-X0U2Q3-F1
#
_entry.id   AF-X0U2Q3-F1
#
_cell.length_a   1.000
_cell.length_b   1.000
_cell.length_c   1.000
_cell.angle_alpha   90.00
_cell.angle_beta   90.00
_cell.angle_gamma   90.00
#
_symmetry.space_group_name_H-M   'P 1'
#
loop_
_entity.id
_entity.type
_entity.pdbx_description
1 polymer ?
#
loop_
_entity_poly.entity_id
_entity_poly.type
_entity_poly.pdbx_seq_one_letter_code
_entity_poly.pdbx_strand_id
1 'polypeptide(L)'
;PLAERLQLRGDTPLLLLLPGSRTSEVRRLMRPFGSTLARLLERGRKFQVAIPTMPSVRHLIEAELQSWPVQPHLLEGEEDKFRSFKLAHAALAASGTVTLELALFGTPMVVAYKVEPVMAPVLRRLITADTSVLPNLVLGEKAIPEFHQEDCTGPRIASALAPLLDEGSPERTKQLAALARVPQLMLLQSGTPSEAAAHIVLNYAENGRAWPRTLNMAQVGVR
;
A
#
# COMPACT_ATOMS: atom_id res chain seq x y z
N PRO A 1 -3.25 -4.50 24.45
CA PRO A 1 -2.64 -3.94 23.21
C PRO A 1 -3.21 -4.57 21.92
N LEU A 2 -3.04 -3.98 20.73
CA LEU A 2 -3.62 -4.54 19.49
C LEU A 2 -3.16 -5.98 19.22
N ALA A 3 -1.88 -6.29 19.46
CA ALA A 3 -1.33 -7.64 19.28
C ALA A 3 -2.05 -8.71 20.14
N GLU A 4 -2.42 -8.38 21.38
CA GLU A 4 -3.17 -9.28 22.26
C GLU A 4 -4.62 -9.45 21.79
N ARG A 5 -5.28 -8.37 21.37
CA ARG A 5 -6.64 -8.41 20.80
C ARG A 5 -6.71 -9.27 19.54
N LEU A 6 -5.64 -9.26 18.74
CA LEU A 6 -5.48 -10.10 17.56
C LEU A 6 -4.93 -11.49 17.88
N GLN A 7 -4.60 -11.79 19.13
CA GLN A 7 -4.02 -13.07 19.56
C GLN A 7 -2.79 -13.47 18.73
N LEU A 8 -1.93 -12.49 18.40
CA LEU A 8 -0.75 -12.73 17.57
C LEU A 8 0.19 -13.72 18.27
N ARG A 9 0.59 -14.75 17.53
CA ARG A 9 1.59 -15.73 17.96
C ARG A 9 2.94 -15.32 17.38
N GLY A 10 3.99 -15.31 18.20
CA GLY A 10 5.31 -14.81 17.79
C GLY A 10 5.96 -15.57 16.63
N ASP A 11 5.49 -16.78 16.32
CA ASP A 11 5.95 -17.64 15.23
C ASP A 11 5.09 -17.56 13.96
N THR A 12 3.97 -16.84 14.01
CA THR A 12 2.97 -16.82 12.93
C THR A 12 2.88 -15.42 12.33
N PRO A 13 3.29 -15.22 11.06
CA PRO A 13 3.32 -13.90 10.46
C PRO A 13 1.92 -13.31 10.31
N LEU A 14 1.82 -12.00 10.54
CA LEU A 14 0.61 -11.22 10.27
C LEU A 14 0.65 -10.67 8.84
N LEU A 15 -0.33 -11.03 8.03
CA LEU A 15 -0.57 -10.49 6.69
C LEU A 15 -1.73 -9.47 6.75
N LEU A 16 -1.47 -8.24 6.33
CA LEU A 16 -2.54 -7.26 6.13
C LEU A 16 -3.10 -7.33 4.72
N LEU A 17 -4.42 -7.22 4.60
CA LEU A 17 -5.06 -6.99 3.32
C LEU A 17 -5.80 -5.65 3.36
N LEU A 18 -5.55 -4.80 2.37
CA LEU A 18 -6.11 -3.46 2.29
C LEU A 18 -6.82 -3.30 0.95
N PRO A 19 -8.08 -3.77 0.82
CA PRO A 19 -8.78 -3.87 -0.46
C PRO A 19 -9.22 -2.52 -1.06
N GLY A 20 -8.94 -1.42 -0.37
CA GLY A 20 -9.31 -0.06 -0.77
C GLY A 20 -10.39 0.54 0.12
N SER A 21 -10.60 1.85 -0.02
CA SER A 21 -11.61 2.60 0.73
C SER A 21 -12.88 2.83 -0.07
N ARG A 22 -12.85 2.57 -1.38
CA ARG A 22 -13.99 2.77 -2.28
C ARG A 22 -14.68 1.45 -2.58
N THR A 23 -16.02 1.48 -2.65
CA THR A 23 -16.86 0.34 -3.07
C THR A 23 -16.35 -0.36 -4.32
N SER A 24 -15.89 0.41 -5.31
CA SER A 24 -15.45 -0.13 -6.59
C SER A 24 -14.11 -0.89 -6.46
N GLU A 25 -13.20 -0.43 -5.59
CA GLU A 25 -11.94 -1.13 -5.29
C GLU A 25 -12.23 -2.46 -4.59
N VAL A 26 -13.05 -2.42 -3.53
CA VAL A 26 -13.44 -3.61 -2.75
C VAL A 26 -14.07 -4.68 -3.66
N ARG A 27 -15.06 -4.31 -4.49
CA ARG A 27 -15.73 -5.25 -5.41
C ARG A 27 -14.77 -5.92 -6.40
N ARG A 28 -13.68 -5.26 -6.79
CA ARG A 28 -12.73 -5.79 -7.77
C ARG A 28 -11.57 -6.55 -7.15
N LEU A 29 -11.17 -6.20 -5.92
CA LEU A 29 -9.96 -6.72 -5.28
C LEU A 29 -10.22 -7.81 -4.24
N MET A 30 -11.42 -7.90 -3.65
CA MET A 30 -11.72 -8.94 -2.67
C MET A 30 -11.57 -10.36 -3.25
N ARG A 31 -12.04 -10.59 -4.48
CA ARG A 31 -11.91 -11.89 -5.15
C ARG A 31 -10.44 -12.30 -5.39
N PRO A 32 -9.58 -11.49 -6.05
CA PRO A 32 -8.17 -11.85 -6.20
C PRO A 32 -7.46 -11.98 -4.84
N PHE A 33 -7.82 -11.20 -3.82
CA PHE A 33 -7.22 -11.31 -2.48
C PHE A 33 -7.57 -12.65 -1.81
N GLY A 34 -8.85 -13.04 -1.80
CA GLY A 34 -9.27 -14.36 -1.30
C GLY A 34 -8.59 -15.50 -2.06
N SER A 35 -8.45 -15.36 -3.39
CA SER A 35 -7.71 -16.33 -4.21
C SER A 35 -6.23 -16.39 -3.85
N THR A 36 -5.58 -15.25 -3.55
CA THR A 36 -4.20 -15.21 -3.03
C THR A 36 -4.07 -15.98 -1.73
N LEU A 37 -4.98 -15.78 -0.78
CA LEU A 37 -4.95 -16.51 0.49
C LEU A 37 -5.07 -18.02 0.28
N ALA A 38 -5.99 -18.47 -0.57
CA ALA A 38 -6.13 -19.88 -0.91
C ALA A 38 -4.83 -20.46 -1.47
N ARG A 39 -4.16 -19.76 -2.39
CA ARG A 39 -2.89 -20.21 -2.97
C ARG A 39 -1.74 -20.24 -1.97
N LEU A 40 -1.70 -19.33 -0.99
CA LEU A 40 -0.70 -19.37 0.07
C LEU A 40 -0.92 -20.57 0.99
N LEU A 41 -2.18 -20.86 1.36
CA LEU A 41 -2.52 -22.03 2.18
C LEU A 41 -2.23 -23.35 1.47
N GLU A 42 -2.56 -23.46 0.18
CA GLU A 42 -2.25 -24.64 -0.65
C GLU A 42 -0.74 -24.95 -0.67
N ARG A 43 0.10 -23.92 -0.52
CA ARG A 43 1.57 -24.04 -0.42
C ARG A 43 2.06 -24.30 1.00
N GLY A 44 1.17 -24.63 1.94
CA GLY A 44 1.49 -24.96 3.34
C GLY A 44 1.89 -23.76 4.20
N ARG A 45 1.62 -22.52 3.76
CA ARG A 45 1.98 -21.32 4.51
C ARG A 45 1.03 -21.12 5.70
N LYS A 46 1.59 -20.75 6.85
CA LYS A 46 0.84 -20.37 8.05
C LYS A 46 0.97 -18.88 8.27
N PHE A 47 -0.14 -18.19 8.48
CA PHE A 47 -0.20 -16.75 8.70
C PHE A 47 -1.56 -16.39 9.32
N GLN A 48 -1.61 -15.22 9.96
CA GLN A 48 -2.85 -14.57 10.39
C GLN A 48 -3.19 -13.45 9.43
N VAL A 49 -4.47 -13.12 9.30
CA VAL A 49 -4.93 -12.07 8.39
C VAL A 49 -5.67 -11.00 9.15
N ALA A 50 -5.37 -9.74 8.88
CA ALA A 50 -6.17 -8.61 9.32
C ALA A 50 -6.49 -7.66 8.16
N ILE A 51 -7.67 -7.04 8.22
CA ILE A 51 -8.16 -6.07 7.24
C ILE A 51 -8.51 -4.78 7.98
N PRO A 52 -7.63 -3.77 7.93
CA PRO A 52 -8.01 -2.40 8.23
C PRO A 52 -9.08 -1.94 7.22
N THR A 53 -10.24 -1.52 7.71
CA THR A 53 -11.38 -1.14 6.88
C THR A 53 -12.06 0.14 7.38
N MET A 54 -12.91 0.70 6.52
CA MET A 54 -13.78 1.84 6.82
C MET A 54 -15.23 1.37 6.96
N PRO A 55 -16.02 2.02 7.84
CA PRO A 55 -17.43 1.65 8.04
C PRO A 55 -18.25 1.62 6.73
N SER A 56 -17.95 2.51 5.79
CA SER A 56 -18.65 2.64 4.50
C SER A 56 -18.58 1.40 3.61
N VAL A 57 -17.51 0.60 3.69
CA VAL A 57 -17.29 -0.57 2.83
C VAL A 57 -17.26 -1.88 3.61
N ARG A 58 -17.36 -1.85 4.93
CA ARG A 58 -17.30 -3.03 5.80
C ARG A 58 -18.28 -4.13 5.39
N HIS A 59 -19.55 -3.78 5.17
CA HIS A 59 -20.58 -4.75 4.79
C HIS A 59 -20.25 -5.49 3.47
N LEU A 60 -19.60 -4.81 2.52
CA LEU A 60 -19.16 -5.43 1.26
C LEU A 60 -18.02 -6.42 1.51
N ILE A 61 -17.09 -6.06 2.39
CA ILE A 61 -16.00 -6.95 2.77
C ILE A 61 -16.57 -8.19 3.45
N GLU A 62 -17.41 -8.02 4.48
CA GLU A 62 -18.02 -9.12 5.24
C GLU A 62 -18.80 -10.10 4.35
N ALA A 63 -19.51 -9.60 3.32
CA ALA A 63 -20.21 -10.46 2.36
C ALA A 63 -19.25 -11.37 1.58
N GLU A 64 -18.08 -10.86 1.17
CA GLU A 64 -17.07 -11.63 0.42
C GLU A 64 -16.32 -12.63 1.31
N LEU A 65 -16.12 -12.31 2.60
CA LEU A 65 -15.38 -13.15 3.55
C LEU A 65 -16.00 -14.53 3.76
N GLN A 66 -17.30 -14.70 3.52
CA GLN A 66 -17.97 -16.01 3.64
C GLN A 66 -17.35 -17.08 2.74
N SER A 67 -16.74 -16.67 1.63
CA SER A 67 -16.09 -17.56 0.67
C SER A 67 -14.59 -17.77 0.92
N TRP A 68 -14.03 -17.10 1.93
CA TRP A 68 -12.59 -17.09 2.16
C TRP A 68 -12.12 -18.30 2.95
N PRO A 69 -10.91 -18.81 2.66
CA PRO A 69 -10.35 -19.96 3.35
C PRO A 69 -9.79 -19.60 4.75
N VAL A 70 -9.65 -18.31 5.06
CA VAL A 70 -9.22 -17.80 6.36
C VAL A 70 -10.14 -16.65 6.77
N GLN A 71 -10.62 -16.68 8.01
CA GLN A 71 -11.37 -15.57 8.59
C GLN A 71 -10.39 -14.48 9.07
N PRO A 72 -10.42 -13.26 8.50
CA PRO A 72 -9.55 -12.19 8.94
C PRO A 72 -10.12 -11.44 10.15
N HIS A 73 -9.22 -10.79 10.90
CA HIS A 73 -9.61 -9.77 11.87
C HIS A 73 -9.96 -8.46 11.16
N LEU A 74 -11.18 -7.97 11.32
CA LEU A 74 -11.57 -6.66 10.81
C LEU A 74 -11.18 -5.58 11.82
N LEU A 75 -10.38 -4.62 11.38
CA LEU A 75 -9.89 -3.51 12.19
C LEU A 75 -10.56 -2.21 11.72
N GLU A 76 -11.09 -1.44 12.66
CA GLU A 76 -11.66 -0.12 12.42
C GLU A 76 -10.91 0.95 13.18
N GLY A 77 -10.89 2.15 12.62
CA GLY A 77 -10.19 3.28 13.20
C GLY A 77 -8.73 3.37 12.77
N GLU A 78 -8.25 4.60 12.77
CA GLU A 78 -6.92 4.95 12.26
C GLU A 78 -5.80 4.45 13.19
N GLU A 79 -6.03 4.46 14.50
CA GLU A 79 -5.06 3.97 15.47
C GLU A 79 -4.77 2.48 15.31
N ASP A 80 -5.80 1.63 15.22
CA ASP A 80 -5.63 0.19 15.02
C ASP A 80 -5.06 -0.12 13.63
N LYS A 81 -5.44 0.64 12.60
CA LYS A 81 -4.84 0.57 11.26
C LYS A 81 -3.32 0.79 11.36
N PHE A 82 -2.84 1.89 11.92
CA PHE A 82 -1.41 2.17 11.98
C PHE A 82 -0.63 1.23 12.91
N ARG A 83 -1.23 0.83 14.04
CA ARG A 83 -0.64 -0.22 14.90
C ARG A 83 -0.50 -1.53 14.14
N SER A 84 -1.47 -1.89 13.30
CA SER A 84 -1.38 -3.09 12.48
C SER A 84 -0.24 -3.02 11.47
N PHE A 85 0.07 -1.85 10.90
CA PHE A 85 1.17 -1.69 9.92
C PHE A 85 2.50 -2.06 10.55
N LYS A 86 2.74 -1.59 11.78
CA LYS A 86 3.95 -1.90 12.55
C LYS A 86 4.06 -3.38 12.95
N LEU A 87 2.93 -4.06 13.16
CA LEU A 87 2.88 -5.47 13.54
C LEU A 87 2.97 -6.43 12.35
N ALA A 88 2.68 -5.94 11.14
CA ALA A 88 2.56 -6.76 9.95
C ALA A 88 3.91 -7.22 9.42
N HIS A 89 3.97 -8.47 8.97
CA HIS A 89 5.13 -9.01 8.26
C HIS A 89 5.12 -8.60 6.79
N ALA A 90 3.91 -8.59 6.20
CA ALA A 90 3.67 -8.13 4.85
C ALA A 90 2.25 -7.55 4.72
N ALA A 91 2.02 -6.80 3.65
CA ALA A 91 0.72 -6.27 3.27
C ALA A 91 0.41 -6.56 1.80
N LEU A 92 -0.86 -6.83 1.48
CA LEU A 92 -1.39 -6.80 0.12
C LEU A 92 -2.38 -5.65 0.03
N ALA A 93 -2.02 -4.60 -0.71
CA ALA A 93 -2.76 -3.35 -0.74
C ALA A 93 -3.33 -3.06 -2.13
N ALA A 94 -4.51 -2.44 -2.16
CA ALA A 94 -4.96 -1.68 -3.31
C ALA A 94 -3.97 -0.54 -3.60
N SER A 95 -3.80 -0.17 -4.87
CA SER A 95 -3.06 1.04 -5.21
C SER A 95 -3.72 2.28 -4.60
N GLY A 96 -2.92 3.18 -4.04
CA GLY A 96 -3.40 4.40 -3.39
C GLY A 96 -2.44 4.92 -2.32
N THR A 97 -2.89 5.93 -1.57
CA THR A 97 -2.11 6.59 -0.52
C THR A 97 -1.67 5.64 0.60
N VAL A 98 -2.45 4.58 0.84
CA VAL A 98 -2.11 3.56 1.85
C VAL A 98 -0.77 2.87 1.59
N THR A 99 -0.32 2.82 0.33
CA THR A 99 1.00 2.27 -0.01
C THR A 99 2.13 3.11 0.57
N LEU A 100 1.96 4.43 0.61
CA LEU A 100 2.93 5.34 1.20
C LEU A 100 2.90 5.28 2.72
N GLU A 101 1.72 5.17 3.31
CA GLU A 101 1.60 4.96 4.76
C GLU A 101 2.31 3.66 5.18
N LEU A 102 2.05 2.54 4.51
CA LEU A 102 2.74 1.27 4.76
C LEU A 102 4.27 1.41 4.64
N ALA A 103 4.73 2.16 3.64
CA ALA A 103 6.16 2.41 3.44
C ALA A 103 6.78 3.22 4.58
N LEU A 104 6.08 4.23 5.09
CA LEU A 104 6.52 5.02 6.24
C LEU A 104 6.59 4.19 7.53
N PHE A 105 5.77 3.15 7.66
CA PHE A 105 5.85 2.17 8.74
C PHE A 105 6.88 1.05 8.47
N GLY A 106 7.54 1.04 7.31
CA GLY A 106 8.50 0.02 6.92
C GLY A 106 7.88 -1.35 6.67
N THR A 107 6.58 -1.41 6.37
CA THR A 107 5.85 -2.67 6.16
C THR A 107 6.08 -3.19 4.74
N PRO A 108 6.69 -4.38 4.55
CA PRO A 108 6.78 -5.01 3.24
C PRO A 108 5.41 -5.15 2.59
N MET A 109 5.30 -4.95 1.28
CA MET A 109 4.02 -4.99 0.60
C MET A 109 4.09 -5.50 -0.84
N VAL A 110 2.94 -5.96 -1.32
CA VAL A 110 2.61 -6.19 -2.73
C VAL A 110 1.39 -5.32 -3.05
N VAL A 111 1.37 -4.70 -4.22
CA VAL A 111 0.26 -3.84 -4.64
C VAL A 111 -0.53 -4.48 -5.76
N ALA A 112 -1.85 -4.39 -5.66
CA ALA A 112 -2.79 -4.85 -6.67
C ALA A 112 -3.67 -3.70 -7.13
N TYR A 113 -3.90 -3.61 -8.44
CA TYR A 113 -4.75 -2.59 -9.01
C TYR A 113 -5.62 -3.15 -10.13
N LYS A 114 -6.92 -2.85 -10.05
CA LYS A 114 -7.91 -3.25 -11.04
C LYS A 114 -8.92 -2.14 -11.24
N VAL A 115 -9.11 -1.77 -12.51
CA VAL A 115 -10.13 -0.78 -12.91
C VAL A 115 -11.29 -1.47 -13.57
N GLU A 116 -12.32 -0.71 -13.90
CA GLU A 116 -13.42 -1.23 -14.70
C GLU A 116 -12.90 -1.69 -16.08
N PRO A 117 -13.22 -2.92 -16.53
CA PRO A 117 -12.67 -3.46 -17.78
C PRO A 117 -12.88 -2.56 -18.99
N VAL A 118 -14.02 -1.85 -19.03
CA VAL A 118 -14.35 -0.89 -20.10
C VAL A 118 -13.37 0.28 -20.15
N MET A 119 -12.81 0.69 -19.01
CA MET A 119 -11.87 1.81 -18.90
C MET A 119 -10.41 1.38 -19.09
N ALA A 120 -10.09 0.09 -18.95
CA ALA A 120 -8.72 -0.40 -18.98
C ALA A 120 -7.96 -0.07 -20.28
N PRO A 121 -8.53 -0.20 -21.50
CA PRO A 121 -7.83 0.15 -22.74
C PRO A 121 -7.52 1.64 -22.87
N VAL A 122 -8.43 2.50 -22.38
CA VAL A 122 -8.25 3.96 -22.40
C VAL A 122 -7.15 4.36 -21.43
N LEU A 123 -7.20 3.82 -20.21
CA LEU A 123 -6.23 4.14 -19.17
C LEU A 123 -4.82 3.68 -19.55
N ARG A 124 -4.68 2.50 -20.19
CA ARG A 124 -3.39 2.00 -20.72
C ARG A 124 -2.72 2.96 -21.71
N ARG A 125 -3.51 3.70 -22.50
CA ARG A 125 -2.99 4.66 -23.49
C ARG A 125 -2.58 6.00 -22.87
N LEU A 126 -3.03 6.28 -21.64
CA LEU A 126 -2.80 7.55 -20.94
C LEU A 126 -1.72 7.44 -19.85
N ILE A 127 -1.40 6.23 -19.38
CA ILE A 127 -0.35 6.04 -18.36
C ILE A 127 1.02 6.10 -19.04
N THR A 128 1.77 7.15 -18.75
CA THR A 128 3.20 7.29 -19.10
C THR A 128 4.14 6.92 -17.95
N ALA A 129 3.59 6.75 -16.73
CA ALA A 129 4.36 6.41 -15.55
C ALA A 129 4.65 4.90 -15.51
N ASP A 130 5.91 4.55 -15.26
CA ASP A 130 6.36 3.15 -15.20
C ASP A 130 5.80 2.36 -14.01
N THR A 131 5.25 3.06 -13.01
CA THR A 131 4.65 2.48 -11.80
C THR A 131 3.52 3.37 -11.28
N SER A 132 2.51 2.74 -10.67
CA SER A 132 1.43 3.44 -9.97
C SER A 132 1.60 3.47 -8.45
N VAL A 133 2.65 2.80 -7.95
CA VAL A 133 2.90 2.61 -6.52
C VAL A 133 3.71 3.80 -6.01
N LEU A 134 3.12 4.57 -5.10
CA LEU A 134 3.73 5.81 -4.59
C LEU A 134 5.14 5.58 -4.01
N PRO A 135 5.39 4.53 -3.18
CA PRO A 135 6.75 4.22 -2.75
C PRO A 135 7.76 3.99 -3.89
N ASN A 136 7.36 3.31 -4.98
CA ASN A 136 8.28 3.10 -6.12
C ASN A 136 8.62 4.42 -6.82
N LEU A 137 7.64 5.34 -6.93
CA LEU A 137 7.87 6.68 -7.47
C LEU A 137 8.85 7.47 -6.60
N VAL A 138 8.66 7.44 -5.28
CA VAL A 138 9.56 8.10 -4.32
C VAL A 138 10.97 7.51 -4.37
N LEU A 139 11.09 6.19 -4.53
CA LEU A 139 12.37 5.49 -4.57
C LEU A 139 13.08 5.62 -5.93
N GLY A 140 12.36 5.93 -7.00
CA GLY A 140 12.89 5.87 -8.37
C GLY A 140 13.19 4.45 -8.88
N GLU A 141 12.68 3.42 -8.22
CA GLU A 141 12.90 2.01 -8.57
C GLU A 141 11.67 1.13 -8.23
N LYS A 142 11.53 -0.02 -8.89
CA LYS A 142 10.45 -0.97 -8.68
C LYS A 142 10.74 -1.94 -7.52
N ALA A 143 10.87 -1.40 -6.31
CA ALA A 143 11.13 -2.19 -5.10
C ALA A 143 9.88 -2.92 -4.57
N ILE A 144 8.69 -2.38 -4.82
CA ILE A 144 7.41 -2.96 -4.45
C ILE A 144 6.79 -3.64 -5.69
N PRO A 145 6.56 -4.96 -5.67
CA PRO A 145 5.86 -5.65 -6.74
C PRO A 145 4.44 -5.11 -6.91
N GLU A 146 4.03 -4.86 -8.15
CA GLU A 146 2.68 -4.39 -8.48
C GLU A 146 2.03 -5.25 -9.57
N PHE A 147 0.73 -5.49 -9.44
CA PHE A 147 -0.04 -6.32 -10.36
C PHE A 147 -1.27 -5.57 -10.88
N HIS A 148 -1.34 -5.40 -12.20
CA HIS A 148 -2.38 -4.63 -12.88
C HIS A 148 -3.33 -5.54 -13.66
N GLN A 149 -4.63 -5.26 -13.58
CA GLN A 149 -5.66 -5.84 -14.46
C GLN A 149 -5.64 -7.39 -14.55
N GLU A 150 -5.19 -7.96 -15.67
CA GLU A 150 -5.12 -9.40 -15.93
C GLU A 150 -3.95 -10.05 -15.18
N ASP A 151 -2.95 -9.27 -14.76
CA ASP A 151 -1.86 -9.74 -13.91
C ASP A 151 -2.27 -9.83 -12.44
N CYS A 152 -3.33 -9.10 -12.04
CA CYS A 152 -3.91 -9.11 -10.71
C CYS A 152 -4.69 -10.42 -10.44
N THR A 153 -3.94 -11.50 -10.25
CA THR A 153 -4.46 -12.87 -10.04
C THR A 153 -3.90 -13.47 -8.76
N GLY A 154 -4.71 -14.33 -8.12
CA GLY A 154 -4.33 -15.03 -6.90
C GLY A 154 -2.95 -15.70 -6.95
N PRO A 155 -2.66 -16.53 -7.97
CA PRO A 155 -1.36 -17.20 -8.10
C PRO A 155 -0.15 -16.27 -8.22
N ARG A 156 -0.26 -15.19 -9.03
CA ARG A 156 0.86 -14.26 -9.25
C ARG A 156 1.12 -13.43 -8.00
N ILE A 157 0.07 -12.91 -7.38
CA ILE A 157 0.17 -12.15 -6.13
C ILE A 157 0.71 -13.06 -5.01
N ALA A 158 0.21 -14.30 -4.88
CA ALA A 158 0.71 -15.24 -3.87
C ALA A 158 2.20 -15.55 -4.06
N SER A 159 2.69 -15.62 -5.30
CA SER A 159 4.11 -15.84 -5.57
C SER A 159 4.99 -14.68 -5.10
N ALA A 160 4.54 -13.43 -5.24
CA ALA A 160 5.28 -12.28 -4.76
C ALA A 160 5.15 -12.09 -3.24
N LEU A 161 4.01 -12.47 -2.65
CA LEU A 161 3.73 -12.27 -1.24
C LEU A 161 4.37 -13.34 -0.35
N ALA A 162 4.47 -14.59 -0.83
CA ALA A 162 5.04 -15.70 -0.08
C ALA A 162 6.42 -15.41 0.54
N PRO A 163 7.43 -14.94 -0.21
CA PRO A 163 8.75 -14.67 0.37
C PRO A 163 8.71 -13.50 1.37
N LEU A 164 7.78 -12.55 1.24
CA LEU A 164 7.65 -11.45 2.21
C LEU A 164 7.13 -11.89 3.59
N LEU A 165 6.53 -13.08 3.68
CA LEU A 165 6.08 -13.68 4.93
C LEU A 165 7.19 -14.47 5.64
N ASP A 166 8.32 -14.73 4.97
CA ASP A 166 9.47 -15.41 5.56
C ASP A 166 10.45 -14.41 6.17
N GLU A 167 10.73 -14.56 7.47
CA GLU A 167 11.82 -13.81 8.10
C GLU A 167 13.15 -14.18 7.43
N GLY A 168 13.94 -13.15 7.08
CA GLY A 168 15.25 -13.33 6.47
C GLY A 168 15.24 -13.68 4.98
N SER A 169 14.08 -13.75 4.30
CA SER A 169 14.09 -13.97 2.84
C SER A 169 14.82 -12.83 2.11
N PRO A 170 15.51 -13.11 0.99
CA PRO A 170 16.20 -12.09 0.21
C PRO A 170 15.25 -10.99 -0.28
N GLU A 171 14.04 -11.34 -0.73
CA GLU A 171 13.03 -10.42 -1.23
C GLU A 171 12.55 -9.48 -0.13
N ARG A 172 12.26 -10.03 1.06
CA ARG A 172 11.83 -9.24 2.22
C ARG A 172 12.94 -8.30 2.66
N THR A 173 14.17 -8.80 2.77
CA THR A 173 15.34 -8.01 3.18
C THR A 173 15.59 -6.86 2.22
N LYS A 174 15.55 -7.13 0.91
CA LYS A 174 15.70 -6.11 -0.13
C LYS A 174 14.61 -5.06 -0.05
N GLN A 175 13.35 -5.47 0.11
CA GLN A 175 12.24 -4.53 0.20
C GLN A 175 12.31 -3.68 1.47
N LEU A 176 12.66 -4.27 2.62
CA LEU A 176 12.88 -3.51 3.86
C LEU A 176 13.99 -2.46 3.71
N ALA A 177 15.11 -2.82 3.11
CA ALA A 177 16.20 -1.88 2.84
C ALA A 177 15.74 -0.74 1.92
N ALA A 178 14.85 -1.03 0.96
CA ALA A 178 14.26 0.00 0.13
C ALA A 178 13.31 0.92 0.91
N LEU A 179 12.37 0.34 1.66
CA LEU A 179 11.39 1.08 2.47
C LEU A 179 12.05 1.98 3.52
N ALA A 180 13.19 1.56 4.09
CA ALA A 180 13.95 2.35 5.05
C ALA A 180 14.44 3.72 4.50
N ARG A 181 14.56 3.86 3.17
CA ARG A 181 14.96 5.12 2.50
C ARG A 181 13.79 6.07 2.26
N VAL A 182 12.55 5.57 2.26
CA VAL A 182 11.35 6.36 1.90
C VAL A 182 11.17 7.60 2.78
N PRO A 183 11.29 7.53 4.13
CA PRO A 183 11.10 8.70 4.97
C PRO A 183 12.05 9.86 4.64
N GLN A 184 13.34 9.58 4.39
CA GLN A 184 14.29 10.65 4.08
C GLN A 184 14.04 11.25 2.69
N LEU A 185 13.66 10.43 1.71
CA LEU A 185 13.36 10.89 0.34
C LEU A 185 12.09 11.75 0.26
N MET A 186 11.20 11.66 1.26
CA MET A 186 10.01 12.49 1.35
C MET A 186 10.23 13.86 2.03
N LEU A 187 11.39 14.08 2.64
CA LEU A 187 11.73 15.37 3.23
C LEU A 187 12.13 16.36 2.14
N LEU A 188 11.58 17.57 2.19
CA LEU A 188 12.00 18.66 1.34
C LEU A 188 13.09 19.47 2.05
N GLN A 189 13.89 20.21 1.28
CA GLN A 189 14.86 21.16 1.85
C GLN A 189 14.19 22.19 2.76
N SER A 190 12.93 22.53 2.48
CA SER A 190 12.10 23.47 3.23
C SER A 190 11.35 22.83 4.42
N GLY A 191 11.67 21.59 4.80
CA GLY A 191 10.95 20.85 5.83
C GLY A 191 9.94 19.85 5.27
N THR A 192 8.79 19.70 5.93
CA THR A 192 7.73 18.79 5.49
C THR A 192 6.99 19.34 4.26
N PRO A 193 6.33 18.48 3.45
CA PRO A 193 5.46 18.94 2.37
C PRO A 193 4.37 19.92 2.82
N SER A 194 3.82 19.73 4.03
CA SER A 194 2.81 20.61 4.60
C SER A 194 3.37 21.99 4.95
N GLU A 195 4.57 22.05 5.55
CA GLU A 195 5.25 23.34 5.82
C GLU A 195 5.58 24.07 4.52
N ALA A 196 6.12 23.36 3.52
CA ALA A 196 6.40 23.93 2.22
C ALA A 196 5.14 24.52 1.56
N ALA A 197 4.03 23.78 1.59
CA ALA A 197 2.74 24.26 1.08
C ALA A 197 2.23 25.48 1.86
N ALA A 198 2.32 25.46 3.19
CA ALA A 198 1.93 26.58 4.04
C ALA A 198 2.77 27.84 3.73
N HIS A 199 4.08 27.69 3.57
CA HIS A 199 4.96 28.79 3.17
C HIS A 199 4.56 29.40 1.82
N ILE A 200 4.19 28.58 0.83
CA ILE A 200 3.74 29.07 -0.48
C ILE A 200 2.43 29.85 -0.34
N VAL A 201 1.46 29.32 0.42
CA VAL A 201 0.14 29.96 0.62
C VAL A 201 0.29 31.28 1.37
N LEU A 202 1.08 31.32 2.45
CA LEU A 202 1.33 32.54 3.23
C LEU A 202 2.00 33.63 2.38
N ASN A 203 3.04 33.27 1.63
CA ASN A 203 3.71 34.23 0.74
C ASN A 203 2.78 34.78 -0.33
N TYR A 204 1.90 33.95 -0.90
CA TYR A 204 0.91 34.41 -1.88
C TYR A 204 -0.11 35.36 -1.24
N ALA A 205 -0.54 35.10 0.00
CA ALA A 205 -1.46 35.96 0.72
C ALA A 205 -0.85 37.33 1.03
N GLU A 206 0.44 37.38 1.38
CA GLU A 206 1.15 38.62 1.72
C GLU A 206 1.58 39.43 0.50
N ASN A 207 2.07 38.77 -0.55
CA ASN A 207 2.74 39.41 -1.68
C ASN A 207 1.92 39.41 -2.98
N GLY A 208 0.75 38.77 -2.97
CA GLY A 208 -0.12 38.62 -4.15
C GLY A 208 0.52 37.78 -5.27
N ARG A 209 -0.03 37.88 -6.50
CA ARG A 209 0.39 37.09 -7.67
C ARG A 209 1.81 37.41 -8.20
N ALA A 210 2.49 38.41 -7.64
CA ALA A 210 3.79 38.89 -8.10
C ALA A 210 4.99 38.08 -7.55
N TRP A 211 4.74 37.11 -6.66
CA TRP A 211 5.75 36.17 -6.16
C TRP A 211 6.45 35.43 -7.32
N PRO A 212 7.79 35.26 -7.31
CA PRO A 212 8.54 34.97 -8.52
C PRO A 212 8.07 33.68 -9.18
N ARG A 213 7.63 33.81 -10.44
CA ARG A 213 7.30 32.68 -11.33
C ARG A 213 8.51 31.79 -11.64
N THR A 214 9.72 32.26 -11.34
CA THR A 214 10.97 31.55 -11.53
C THR A 214 11.42 30.92 -10.22
N LEU A 215 10.79 29.81 -9.83
CA LEU A 215 11.54 28.78 -9.12
C LEU A 215 12.60 28.31 -10.10
N ASN A 216 13.84 28.76 -9.91
CA ASN A 216 14.97 28.24 -10.66
C ASN A 216 15.01 26.73 -10.37
N MET A 217 14.63 25.92 -11.35
CA MET A 217 14.51 24.46 -11.21
C MET A 217 15.84 23.79 -10.81
N ALA A 218 16.95 24.54 -10.79
CA ALA A 218 18.23 24.12 -10.25
C ALA A 218 18.29 23.99 -8.72
N GLN A 219 17.34 24.57 -7.95
CA GLN A 219 17.32 24.50 -6.48
C GLN A 219 16.43 23.39 -5.91
N VAL A 220 15.55 22.80 -6.72
CA VAL A 220 14.82 21.58 -6.35
C VAL A 220 15.61 20.43 -6.97
N GLY A 221 16.54 19.86 -6.20
CA GLY A 221 17.47 18.82 -6.65
C GLY A 221 16.78 17.53 -7.11
N VAL A 222 16.21 17.55 -8.31
CA VAL A 222 15.79 16.39 -9.07
C VAL A 222 16.70 16.34 -10.30
N ARG A 223 17.70 15.46 -10.25
CA ARG A 223 18.36 14.96 -11.45
C ARG A 223 17.64 13.72 -11.93
#